data_AF-A0A542FU97-F1
#
_entry.id   AF-A0A542FU97-F1
#
_cell.length_a   1.000
_cell.length_b   1.000
_cell.length_c   1.000
_cell.angle_alpha   90.00
_cell.angle_beta   90.00
_cell.angle_gamma   90.00
#
_symmetry.space_group_name_H-M   'P 1'
#
loop_
_entity.id
_entity.type
_entity.pdbx_description
1 polymer ?
#
loop_
_entity_poly.entity_id
_entity_poly.type
_entity_poly.pdbx_seq_one_letter_code
_entity_poly.pdbx_strand_id
1 'polypeptide(L)'
;MKNRWKASAVAVLVVAGGAIAVPAYAADLSCSGDLGDVTVDGNLMVAGGADCVLGGATVTGDIIVDADGWLDATSVTVGGDVVATDPYGVSLDGTSVAGDISVYSIENAGFLYINDLTVGGSVAAGGLDVEIVDATIGGSVLTQEASYVDLIRTSVVGDVDIQDSDFGVSVSGAIVQGSMSVSGSSRDVLIGADSDGGADAFGNKIGGDLSLTDNTANLRVAGTTVYGAIALSGNDPVAAFGAGNAAGSVTGDFTGDAPGTPPAGDQSIAVTVPEQAAGELSWSLEGTSDLVDLGVATEELDYFLAEGSIVPIRVQDTRAGNPAWSVTAQVSDFTAGGQTVSSKYLGWMPEVLENEGSAVAGAAVPSGFDSGDGLSVARTLASADTGHARGASVVGADLELKLPLDTPQGTYSATITLTALS
;
A
#
# COMPACT_ATOMS: atom_id res chain seq x y z
N MET A 1 52.64 -1.62 -28.49
CA MET A 1 51.50 -2.47 -28.06
C MET A 1 51.94 -3.38 -26.92
N LYS A 2 51.51 -3.08 -25.68
CA LYS A 2 51.47 -3.99 -24.53
C LYS A 2 50.80 -3.22 -23.38
N ASN A 3 49.46 -3.20 -23.38
CA ASN A 3 48.66 -2.68 -22.27
C ASN A 3 48.78 -3.63 -21.08
N ARG A 4 49.08 -3.10 -19.90
CA ARG A 4 48.98 -3.82 -18.61
C ARG A 4 47.75 -3.27 -17.89
N TRP A 5 46.65 -4.01 -17.89
CA TRP A 5 45.54 -3.77 -16.97
C TRP A 5 45.93 -4.30 -15.58
N LYS A 6 45.86 -3.44 -14.57
CA LYS A 6 45.82 -3.85 -13.16
C LYS A 6 44.35 -4.01 -12.80
N ALA A 7 43.92 -5.24 -12.53
CA ALA A 7 42.64 -5.51 -11.88
C ALA A 7 42.82 -5.22 -10.39
N SER A 8 42.11 -4.20 -9.87
CA SER A 8 41.97 -3.99 -8.44
C SER A 8 40.80 -4.84 -7.97
N ALA A 9 41.07 -5.79 -7.06
CA ALA A 9 40.05 -6.59 -6.40
C ALA A 9 39.23 -5.70 -5.46
N VAL A 10 37.96 -5.52 -5.78
CA VAL A 10 36.97 -4.95 -4.86
C VAL A 10 36.60 -6.06 -3.88
N ALA A 11 36.99 -5.91 -2.62
CA ALA A 11 36.51 -6.76 -1.54
C ALA A 11 35.10 -6.28 -1.15
N VAL A 12 34.07 -7.02 -1.58
CA VAL A 12 32.70 -6.84 -1.11
C VAL A 12 32.65 -7.31 0.34
N LEU A 13 32.51 -6.38 1.28
CA LEU A 13 32.21 -6.68 2.68
C LEU A 13 30.69 -6.92 2.76
N VAL A 14 30.28 -8.18 2.89
CA VAL A 14 28.89 -8.53 3.18
C VAL A 14 28.65 -8.22 4.66
N VAL A 15 27.94 -7.12 4.94
CA VAL A 15 27.42 -6.84 6.27
C VAL A 15 26.28 -7.82 6.51
N ALA A 16 26.50 -8.79 7.38
CA ALA A 16 25.46 -9.70 7.84
C ALA A 16 24.49 -8.89 8.72
N GLY A 17 23.38 -8.43 8.15
CA GLY A 17 22.24 -7.92 8.91
C GLY A 17 21.80 -9.00 9.90
N GLY A 18 21.65 -8.63 11.18
CA GLY A 18 21.15 -9.56 12.19
C GLY A 18 19.72 -9.95 11.84
N ALA A 19 19.52 -11.21 11.45
CA ALA A 19 18.18 -11.75 11.26
C ALA A 19 17.46 -11.72 12.62
N ILE A 20 16.41 -10.90 12.74
CA ILE A 20 15.45 -11.04 13.82
C ILE A 20 14.83 -12.42 13.64
N ALA A 21 14.98 -13.29 14.63
CA ALA A 21 14.46 -14.65 14.55
C ALA A 21 12.94 -14.60 14.64
N VAL A 22 12.26 -14.85 13.51
CA VAL A 22 10.81 -15.04 13.46
C VAL A 22 10.46 -16.35 14.19
N PRO A 23 9.52 -16.34 15.15
CA PRO A 23 9.07 -17.56 15.80
C PRO A 23 8.49 -18.53 14.77
N ALA A 24 8.96 -19.78 14.79
CA ALA A 24 8.49 -20.82 13.88
C ALA A 24 7.90 -22.00 14.65
N TYR A 25 6.72 -22.45 14.23
CA TYR A 25 6.00 -23.58 14.80
C TYR A 25 5.95 -24.69 13.75
N ALA A 26 6.39 -25.90 14.13
CA ALA A 26 6.50 -27.04 13.22
C ALA A 26 5.25 -27.93 13.19
N ALA A 27 4.11 -27.39 13.65
CA ALA A 27 2.85 -28.10 13.81
C ALA A 27 1.71 -27.10 13.94
N ASP A 28 0.48 -27.60 13.96
CA ASP A 28 -0.72 -26.79 14.16
C ASP A 28 -0.63 -25.90 15.41
N LEU A 29 -1.12 -24.68 15.28
CA LEU A 29 -1.04 -23.65 16.31
C LEU A 29 -2.42 -23.08 16.62
N SER A 30 -2.81 -23.09 17.89
CA SER A 30 -3.98 -22.34 18.34
C SER A 30 -3.63 -20.89 18.62
N CYS A 31 -4.41 -19.98 18.06
CA CYS A 31 -4.31 -18.55 18.25
C CYS A 31 -5.44 -18.05 19.16
N SER A 32 -5.10 -17.25 20.16
CA SER A 32 -6.05 -16.63 21.09
C SER A 32 -5.54 -15.26 21.57
N GLY A 33 -4.78 -14.58 20.73
CA GLY A 33 -4.26 -13.24 20.94
C GLY A 33 -3.44 -12.77 19.75
N ASP A 34 -2.61 -11.75 19.96
CA ASP A 34 -1.70 -11.23 18.95
C ASP A 34 -0.44 -12.11 18.82
N LEU A 35 -0.20 -12.66 17.63
CA LEU A 35 1.00 -13.41 17.30
C LEU A 35 2.00 -12.59 16.48
N GLY A 36 1.58 -11.50 15.84
CA GLY A 36 2.42 -10.71 14.94
C GLY A 36 2.99 -11.53 13.77
N ASP A 37 4.28 -11.34 13.49
CA ASP A 37 5.02 -12.09 12.46
C ASP A 37 5.48 -13.43 13.02
N VAL A 38 4.88 -14.52 12.51
CA VAL A 38 5.20 -15.91 12.86
C VAL A 38 5.16 -16.80 11.62
N THR A 39 5.90 -17.90 11.65
CA THR A 39 5.77 -18.98 10.67
C THR A 39 5.12 -20.20 11.31
N VAL A 40 4.03 -20.70 10.73
CA VAL A 40 3.32 -21.93 11.14
C VAL A 40 3.41 -22.95 10.00
N ASP A 41 4.19 -24.01 10.21
CA ASP A 41 4.31 -25.17 9.31
C ASP A 41 3.21 -26.19 9.64
N GLY A 42 1.97 -25.78 9.40
CA GLY A 42 0.75 -26.49 9.78
C GLY A 42 -0.47 -25.57 9.70
N ASN A 43 -1.57 -26.00 10.33
CA ASN A 43 -2.80 -25.20 10.38
C ASN A 43 -2.79 -24.21 11.54
N LEU A 44 -3.42 -23.05 11.37
CA LEU A 44 -3.68 -22.11 12.44
C LEU A 44 -5.15 -22.19 12.86
N MET A 45 -5.42 -22.44 14.13
CA MET A 45 -6.77 -22.55 14.69
C MET A 45 -7.07 -21.31 15.53
N VAL A 46 -8.03 -20.47 15.13
CA VAL A 46 -8.56 -19.40 16.00
C VAL A 46 -9.65 -20.01 16.88
N ALA A 47 -9.37 -20.09 18.18
CA ALA A 47 -10.30 -20.71 19.12
C ALA A 47 -11.61 -19.92 19.24
N GLY A 48 -12.70 -20.62 19.50
CA GLY A 48 -14.01 -19.97 19.59
C GLY A 48 -14.09 -18.89 20.67
N GLY A 49 -14.69 -17.75 20.32
CA GLY A 49 -14.78 -16.55 21.16
C GLY A 49 -13.45 -15.85 21.43
N ALA A 50 -12.36 -16.25 20.76
CA ALA A 50 -11.04 -15.65 20.91
C ALA A 50 -10.70 -14.76 19.72
N ASP A 51 -9.85 -13.77 20.01
CA ASP A 51 -9.28 -12.89 19.00
C ASP A 51 -7.94 -13.45 18.54
N CYS A 52 -7.67 -13.41 17.24
CA CYS A 52 -6.39 -13.73 16.65
C CYS A 52 -5.93 -12.59 15.75
N VAL A 53 -4.78 -12.00 16.07
CA VAL A 53 -4.17 -10.93 15.27
C VAL A 53 -2.85 -11.42 14.70
N LEU A 54 -2.70 -11.30 13.38
CA LEU A 54 -1.53 -11.70 12.61
C LEU A 54 -1.03 -10.51 11.78
N GLY A 55 0.29 -10.29 11.77
CA GLY A 55 0.92 -9.22 10.98
C GLY A 55 2.19 -9.72 10.32
N GLY A 56 2.18 -9.93 9.00
CA GLY A 56 3.35 -10.45 8.27
C GLY A 56 3.56 -11.96 8.35
N ALA A 57 2.66 -12.70 9.02
CA ALA A 57 2.81 -14.13 9.27
C ALA A 57 2.77 -14.99 7.99
N THR A 58 3.31 -16.20 8.09
CA THR A 58 3.18 -17.26 7.08
C THR A 58 2.58 -18.52 7.70
N VAL A 59 1.44 -18.98 7.18
CA VAL A 59 0.78 -20.24 7.55
C VAL A 59 0.82 -21.16 6.34
N THR A 60 1.51 -22.31 6.42
CA THR A 60 1.66 -23.20 5.27
C THR A 60 0.40 -24.02 5.00
N GLY A 61 -0.41 -24.27 6.03
CA GLY A 61 -1.70 -24.95 5.94
C GLY A 61 -2.87 -23.96 5.93
N ASP A 62 -3.97 -24.40 6.52
CA ASP A 62 -5.23 -23.64 6.58
C ASP A 62 -5.26 -22.71 7.79
N ILE A 63 -6.03 -21.63 7.69
CA ILE A 63 -6.53 -20.89 8.86
C ILE A 63 -7.97 -21.28 9.10
N ILE A 64 -8.27 -21.80 10.29
CA ILE A 64 -9.59 -22.27 10.68
C ILE A 64 -10.08 -21.43 11.85
N VAL A 65 -11.22 -20.76 11.68
CA VAL A 65 -11.84 -19.90 12.70
C VAL A 65 -13.09 -20.59 13.24
N ASP A 66 -13.03 -20.95 14.52
CA ASP A 66 -14.17 -21.53 15.23
C ASP A 66 -15.21 -20.46 15.59
N ALA A 67 -16.39 -20.91 16.02
CA ALA A 67 -17.54 -20.07 16.35
C ALA A 67 -17.21 -18.93 17.32
N ASP A 68 -17.76 -17.74 17.07
CA ASP A 68 -17.48 -16.49 17.76
C ASP A 68 -16.01 -16.02 17.71
N GLY A 69 -15.13 -16.72 16.99
CA GLY A 69 -13.75 -16.30 16.81
C GLY A 69 -13.63 -15.07 15.91
N TRP A 70 -12.62 -14.24 16.17
CA TRP A 70 -12.27 -13.09 15.34
C TRP A 70 -10.85 -13.25 14.79
N LEU A 71 -10.71 -13.21 13.46
CA LEU A 71 -9.42 -13.17 12.78
C LEU A 71 -9.18 -11.78 12.19
N ASP A 72 -8.03 -11.19 12.51
CA ASP A 72 -7.46 -10.02 11.86
C ASP A 72 -6.08 -10.38 11.30
N ALA A 73 -5.96 -10.47 9.97
CA ALA A 73 -4.76 -10.91 9.28
C ALA A 73 -4.28 -9.88 8.24
N THR A 74 -3.17 -9.21 8.57
CA THR A 74 -2.58 -8.17 7.73
C THR A 74 -1.24 -8.62 7.15
N SER A 75 -1.10 -8.54 5.82
CA SER A 75 0.10 -8.95 5.09
C SER A 75 0.53 -10.40 5.35
N VAL A 76 -0.44 -11.31 5.50
CA VAL A 76 -0.19 -12.73 5.79
C VAL A 76 -0.08 -13.54 4.50
N THR A 77 0.66 -14.64 4.52
CA THR A 77 0.65 -15.66 3.46
C THR A 77 0.03 -16.95 3.99
N VAL A 78 -1.06 -17.40 3.36
CA VAL A 78 -1.76 -18.65 3.68
C VAL A 78 -1.59 -19.63 2.53
N GLY A 79 -0.97 -20.78 2.80
CA GLY A 79 -0.69 -21.82 1.82
C GLY A 79 -1.88 -22.74 1.51
N GLY A 80 -2.86 -22.80 2.42
CA GLY A 80 -4.12 -23.52 2.25
C GLY A 80 -5.32 -22.59 2.14
N ASP A 81 -6.40 -22.97 2.83
CA ASP A 81 -7.68 -22.29 2.83
C ASP A 81 -7.85 -21.38 4.05
N VAL A 82 -8.79 -20.42 3.98
CA VAL A 82 -9.33 -19.74 5.15
C VAL A 82 -10.77 -20.19 5.34
N VAL A 83 -11.04 -20.90 6.43
CA VAL A 83 -12.35 -21.50 6.72
C VAL A 83 -12.87 -20.98 8.05
N ALA A 84 -14.09 -20.45 8.06
CA ALA A 84 -14.73 -19.95 9.27
C ALA A 84 -16.18 -20.42 9.37
N THR A 85 -16.57 -20.89 10.56
CA THR A 85 -17.93 -21.33 10.87
C THR A 85 -18.47 -20.55 12.06
N ASP A 86 -19.57 -19.82 11.86
CA ASP A 86 -20.18 -18.90 12.82
C ASP A 86 -19.20 -17.89 13.46
N PRO A 87 -18.26 -17.28 12.70
CA PRO A 87 -17.28 -16.39 13.29
C PRO A 87 -17.93 -15.09 13.80
N TYR A 88 -17.27 -14.43 14.74
CA TYR A 88 -17.55 -13.03 15.01
C TYR A 88 -17.12 -12.17 13.81
N GLY A 89 -15.97 -12.48 13.21
CA GLY A 89 -15.54 -11.83 11.98
C GLY A 89 -14.22 -12.35 11.42
N VAL A 90 -14.00 -12.11 10.14
CA VAL A 90 -12.76 -12.39 9.43
C VAL A 90 -12.36 -11.15 8.64
N SER A 91 -11.21 -10.57 8.95
CA SER A 91 -10.62 -9.42 8.25
C SER A 91 -9.28 -9.83 7.66
N LEU A 92 -9.15 -9.72 6.33
CA LEU A 92 -7.93 -10.04 5.58
C LEU A 92 -7.50 -8.80 4.78
N ASP A 93 -6.32 -8.25 5.07
CA ASP A 93 -5.79 -7.03 4.45
C ASP A 93 -4.38 -7.23 3.91
N GLY A 94 -4.14 -6.99 2.61
CA GLY A 94 -2.82 -7.19 1.99
C GLY A 94 -2.32 -8.64 2.03
N THR A 95 -3.21 -9.58 2.33
CA THR A 95 -2.93 -11.00 2.57
C THR A 95 -3.00 -11.81 1.25
N SER A 96 -2.36 -12.97 1.20
CA SER A 96 -2.49 -13.91 0.08
C SER A 96 -2.98 -15.27 0.58
N VAL A 97 -3.98 -15.81 -0.10
CA VAL A 97 -4.56 -17.13 0.19
C VAL A 97 -4.41 -17.99 -1.07
N ALA A 98 -3.67 -19.08 -0.98
CA ALA A 98 -3.43 -19.94 -2.14
C ALA A 98 -4.66 -20.78 -2.50
N GLY A 99 -5.46 -21.17 -1.51
CA GLY A 99 -6.68 -21.95 -1.66
C GLY A 99 -7.96 -21.11 -1.70
N ASP A 100 -9.03 -21.66 -1.12
CA ASP A 100 -10.36 -21.08 -1.05
C ASP A 100 -10.55 -20.26 0.25
N ILE A 101 -11.52 -19.34 0.22
CA ILE A 101 -12.05 -18.69 1.41
C ILE A 101 -13.50 -19.11 1.57
N SER A 102 -13.85 -19.70 2.72
CA SER A 102 -15.19 -20.20 3.03
C SER A 102 -15.65 -19.71 4.41
N VAL A 103 -16.57 -18.75 4.47
CA VAL A 103 -17.00 -18.11 5.72
C VAL A 103 -18.52 -18.07 5.81
N TYR A 104 -19.10 -18.89 6.69
CA TYR A 104 -20.56 -18.97 6.86
C TYR A 104 -20.96 -18.75 8.30
N SER A 105 -22.07 -18.05 8.50
CA SER A 105 -22.71 -17.86 9.80
C SER A 105 -24.21 -18.14 9.69
N ILE A 106 -24.79 -18.75 10.72
CA ILE A 106 -26.24 -18.90 10.88
C ILE A 106 -26.74 -18.36 12.21
N GLU A 107 -25.84 -18.19 13.19
CA GLU A 107 -26.19 -17.74 14.55
C GLU A 107 -25.85 -16.26 14.80
N ASN A 108 -24.81 -15.75 14.15
CA ASN A 108 -24.20 -14.46 14.45
C ASN A 108 -24.23 -13.49 13.27
N ALA A 109 -24.47 -12.21 13.55
CA ALA A 109 -24.22 -11.13 12.60
C ALA A 109 -22.72 -10.78 12.60
N GLY A 110 -21.93 -11.62 11.93
CA GLY A 110 -20.50 -11.43 11.74
C GLY A 110 -20.16 -10.72 10.43
N PHE A 111 -18.89 -10.76 10.04
CA PHE A 111 -18.42 -10.16 8.79
C PHE A 111 -17.26 -10.92 8.14
N LEU A 112 -17.13 -10.78 6.83
CA LEU A 112 -15.98 -11.15 6.02
C LEU A 112 -15.56 -9.91 5.23
N TYR A 113 -14.40 -9.36 5.59
CA TYR A 113 -13.80 -8.25 4.87
C TYR A 113 -12.50 -8.69 4.22
N ILE A 114 -12.43 -8.52 2.90
CA ILE A 114 -11.30 -8.82 2.05
C ILE A 114 -10.83 -7.50 1.42
N ASN A 115 -9.61 -7.09 1.71
CA ASN A 115 -9.00 -5.87 1.21
C ASN A 115 -7.60 -6.14 0.64
N ASP A 116 -7.31 -5.65 -0.58
CA ASP A 116 -6.00 -5.80 -1.24
C ASP A 116 -5.48 -7.25 -1.23
N LEU A 117 -6.33 -8.18 -1.68
CA LEU A 117 -6.11 -9.62 -1.49
C LEU A 117 -5.92 -10.35 -2.82
N THR A 118 -5.06 -11.37 -2.81
CA THR A 118 -5.04 -12.39 -3.87
C THR A 118 -5.53 -13.73 -3.33
N VAL A 119 -6.58 -14.28 -3.94
CA VAL A 119 -7.15 -15.60 -3.64
C VAL A 119 -6.93 -16.51 -4.84
N GLY A 120 -6.21 -17.61 -4.66
CA GLY A 120 -5.96 -18.58 -5.73
C GLY A 120 -7.21 -19.36 -6.12
N GLY A 121 -8.06 -19.66 -5.13
CA GLY A 121 -9.34 -20.34 -5.29
C GLY A 121 -10.55 -19.41 -5.34
N SER A 122 -11.67 -19.92 -4.85
CA SER A 122 -12.98 -19.25 -4.80
C SER A 122 -13.22 -18.59 -3.44
N VAL A 123 -14.14 -17.63 -3.42
CA VAL A 123 -14.67 -17.05 -2.18
C VAL A 123 -16.12 -17.48 -2.05
N ALA A 124 -16.46 -18.11 -0.94
CA ALA A 124 -17.80 -18.58 -0.62
C ALA A 124 -18.19 -18.05 0.77
N ALA A 125 -19.28 -17.29 0.86
CA ALA A 125 -19.71 -16.71 2.13
C ALA A 125 -21.23 -16.70 2.31
N GLY A 126 -21.69 -16.53 3.54
CA GLY A 126 -23.12 -16.38 3.79
C GLY A 126 -23.53 -16.15 5.23
N GLY A 127 -24.72 -15.54 5.42
CA GLY A 127 -25.30 -15.21 6.72
C GLY A 127 -24.54 -14.16 7.53
N LEU A 128 -23.73 -13.34 6.86
CA LEU A 128 -22.87 -12.31 7.44
C LEU A 128 -22.65 -11.15 6.46
N ASP A 129 -22.03 -10.07 6.93
CA ASP A 129 -21.68 -8.91 6.09
C ASP A 129 -20.48 -9.27 5.20
N VAL A 130 -20.55 -9.03 3.88
CA VAL A 130 -19.47 -9.39 2.95
C VAL A 130 -18.96 -8.14 2.20
N GLU A 131 -17.67 -7.86 2.35
CA GLU A 131 -16.98 -6.85 1.55
C GLU A 131 -15.75 -7.45 0.88
N ILE A 132 -15.65 -7.28 -0.44
CA ILE A 132 -14.52 -7.72 -1.26
C ILE A 132 -14.04 -6.54 -2.09
N VAL A 133 -12.96 -5.92 -1.63
CA VAL A 133 -12.43 -4.67 -2.16
C VAL A 133 -10.99 -4.86 -2.65
N ASP A 134 -10.69 -4.36 -3.84
CA ASP A 134 -9.35 -4.38 -4.43
C ASP A 134 -8.73 -5.79 -4.47
N ALA A 135 -9.54 -6.80 -4.82
CA ALA A 135 -9.10 -8.20 -4.77
C ALA A 135 -8.96 -8.85 -6.17
N THR A 136 -8.17 -9.92 -6.23
CA THR A 136 -8.13 -10.85 -7.37
C THR A 136 -8.51 -12.25 -6.92
N ILE A 137 -9.59 -12.78 -7.49
CA ILE A 137 -10.15 -14.11 -7.19
C ILE A 137 -9.92 -15.04 -8.39
N GLY A 138 -9.10 -16.07 -8.20
CA GLY A 138 -8.76 -17.05 -9.23
C GLY A 138 -9.89 -18.04 -9.56
N GLY A 139 -10.84 -18.20 -8.65
CA GLY A 139 -12.07 -18.98 -8.79
C GLY A 139 -13.32 -18.13 -8.95
N SER A 140 -14.41 -18.57 -8.34
CA SER A 140 -15.72 -17.89 -8.36
C SER A 140 -15.99 -17.19 -7.04
N VAL A 141 -16.97 -16.28 -7.03
CA VAL A 141 -17.52 -15.70 -5.80
C VAL A 141 -18.96 -16.19 -5.63
N LEU A 142 -19.28 -16.74 -4.47
CA LEU A 142 -20.63 -17.15 -4.09
C LEU A 142 -20.98 -16.52 -2.75
N THR A 143 -22.06 -15.77 -2.69
CA THR A 143 -22.64 -15.29 -1.42
C THR A 143 -24.07 -15.76 -1.31
N GLN A 144 -24.46 -16.31 -0.15
CA GLN A 144 -25.84 -16.74 0.12
C GLN A 144 -26.31 -16.14 1.44
N GLU A 145 -27.48 -15.51 1.45
CA GLU A 145 -28.08 -14.94 2.66
C GLU A 145 -27.13 -13.96 3.40
N ALA A 146 -26.20 -13.32 2.68
CA ALA A 146 -25.34 -12.29 3.26
C ALA A 146 -26.19 -11.08 3.68
N SER A 147 -25.85 -10.40 4.78
CA SER A 147 -26.61 -9.20 5.16
C SER A 147 -26.53 -8.17 4.03
N TYR A 148 -25.33 -7.84 3.58
CA TYR A 148 -25.07 -7.07 2.38
C TYR A 148 -23.80 -7.59 1.69
N VAL A 149 -23.64 -7.22 0.42
CA VAL A 149 -22.47 -7.58 -0.39
C VAL A 149 -21.93 -6.37 -1.13
N ASP A 150 -20.69 -6.01 -0.85
CA ASP A 150 -19.92 -5.04 -1.63
C ASP A 150 -18.81 -5.76 -2.42
N LEU A 151 -18.86 -5.65 -3.74
CA LEU A 151 -17.83 -6.17 -4.65
C LEU A 151 -17.22 -5.00 -5.43
N ILE A 152 -16.10 -4.48 -4.94
CA ILE A 152 -15.55 -3.20 -5.37
C ILE A 152 -14.13 -3.39 -5.92
N ARG A 153 -13.91 -2.97 -7.17
CA ARG A 153 -12.60 -3.04 -7.86
C ARG A 153 -11.96 -4.43 -7.82
N THR A 154 -12.81 -5.46 -7.91
CA THR A 154 -12.40 -6.86 -7.78
C THR A 154 -12.41 -7.57 -9.13
N SER A 155 -11.36 -8.34 -9.42
CA SER A 155 -11.31 -9.21 -10.58
C SER A 155 -11.66 -10.65 -10.18
N VAL A 156 -12.57 -11.28 -10.94
CA VAL A 156 -13.01 -12.66 -10.72
C VAL A 156 -12.84 -13.44 -12.02
N VAL A 157 -12.10 -14.54 -11.98
CA VAL A 157 -11.88 -15.41 -13.15
C VAL A 157 -13.11 -16.27 -13.45
N GLY A 158 -13.76 -16.78 -12.41
CA GLY A 158 -14.99 -17.57 -12.52
C GLY A 158 -16.25 -16.72 -12.60
N ASP A 159 -17.31 -17.28 -12.05
CA ASP A 159 -18.61 -16.63 -11.96
C ASP A 159 -18.75 -15.85 -10.65
N VAL A 160 -19.69 -14.91 -10.62
CA VAL A 160 -20.12 -14.22 -9.39
C VAL A 160 -21.60 -14.52 -9.18
N ASP A 161 -21.95 -15.13 -8.05
CA ASP A 161 -23.34 -15.49 -7.73
C ASP A 161 -23.72 -14.96 -6.34
N ILE A 162 -24.64 -14.00 -6.31
CA ILE A 162 -25.08 -13.32 -5.09
C ILE A 162 -26.56 -13.63 -4.87
N GLN A 163 -26.86 -14.34 -3.78
CA GLN A 163 -28.19 -14.82 -3.47
C GLN A 163 -28.67 -14.24 -2.13
N ASP A 164 -29.93 -13.80 -2.11
CA ASP A 164 -30.72 -13.50 -0.92
C ASP A 164 -30.07 -12.46 0.02
N SER A 165 -29.50 -11.39 -0.53
CA SER A 165 -28.89 -10.31 0.29
C SER A 165 -29.87 -9.20 0.64
N ASP A 166 -30.26 -9.12 1.91
CA ASP A 166 -31.42 -8.32 2.36
C ASP A 166 -31.13 -6.83 2.60
N PHE A 167 -29.89 -6.46 2.89
CA PHE A 167 -29.49 -5.08 3.17
C PHE A 167 -28.74 -4.43 2.01
N GLY A 168 -28.55 -5.16 0.91
CA GLY A 168 -28.19 -4.62 -0.39
C GLY A 168 -26.99 -5.31 -1.03
N VAL A 169 -26.80 -4.98 -2.31
CA VAL A 169 -25.68 -5.43 -3.14
C VAL A 169 -25.13 -4.23 -3.90
N SER A 170 -23.83 -3.99 -3.79
CA SER A 170 -23.12 -2.96 -4.56
C SER A 170 -21.97 -3.58 -5.34
N VAL A 171 -21.97 -3.42 -6.66
CA VAL A 171 -20.89 -3.91 -7.52
C VAL A 171 -20.34 -2.79 -8.39
N SER A 172 -19.09 -2.43 -8.16
CA SER A 172 -18.43 -1.28 -8.79
C SER A 172 -17.01 -1.64 -9.21
N GLY A 173 -16.62 -1.29 -10.44
CA GLY A 173 -15.28 -1.56 -10.96
C GLY A 173 -14.92 -3.04 -11.06
N ALA A 174 -15.91 -3.94 -11.02
CA ALA A 174 -15.68 -5.37 -11.07
C ALA A 174 -15.34 -5.83 -12.50
N ILE A 175 -14.40 -6.78 -12.60
CA ILE A 175 -14.05 -7.46 -13.85
C ILE A 175 -14.29 -8.95 -13.65
N VAL A 176 -15.43 -9.42 -14.13
CA VAL A 176 -15.84 -10.84 -14.06
C VAL A 176 -15.62 -11.47 -15.44
N GLN A 177 -14.75 -12.47 -15.54
CA GLN A 177 -14.53 -13.17 -16.81
C GLN A 177 -15.67 -14.15 -17.13
N GLY A 178 -16.25 -14.76 -16.11
CA GLY A 178 -17.46 -15.57 -16.21
C GLY A 178 -18.74 -14.73 -16.27
N SER A 179 -19.83 -15.35 -15.82
CA SER A 179 -21.14 -14.74 -15.69
C SER A 179 -21.36 -14.17 -14.29
N MET A 180 -22.35 -13.30 -14.16
CA MET A 180 -22.75 -12.73 -12.89
C MET A 180 -24.26 -12.91 -12.66
N SER A 181 -24.66 -13.34 -11.47
CA SER A 181 -26.05 -13.39 -11.03
C SER A 181 -26.26 -12.65 -9.71
N VAL A 182 -27.38 -11.94 -9.62
CA VAL A 182 -27.91 -11.41 -8.36
C VAL A 182 -29.38 -11.80 -8.26
N SER A 183 -29.74 -12.55 -7.22
CA SER A 183 -31.09 -13.07 -7.05
C SER A 183 -31.64 -12.95 -5.65
N GLY A 184 -32.94 -12.69 -5.52
CA GLY A 184 -33.63 -12.69 -4.22
C GLY A 184 -33.22 -11.56 -3.28
N SER A 185 -32.38 -10.62 -3.72
CA SER A 185 -31.87 -9.54 -2.89
C SER A 185 -32.87 -8.38 -2.76
N SER A 186 -32.75 -7.62 -1.67
CA SER A 186 -33.65 -6.52 -1.36
C SER A 186 -32.93 -5.21 -1.03
N ARG A 187 -33.70 -4.16 -0.71
CA ARG A 187 -33.23 -2.78 -0.44
C ARG A 187 -32.57 -2.09 -1.63
N ASP A 188 -31.28 -2.29 -1.88
CA ASP A 188 -30.53 -1.70 -2.98
C ASP A 188 -29.78 -2.79 -3.74
N VAL A 189 -29.91 -2.85 -5.06
CA VAL A 189 -29.08 -3.71 -5.91
C VAL A 189 -28.49 -2.82 -6.99
N LEU A 190 -27.23 -2.46 -6.82
CA LEU A 190 -26.55 -1.43 -7.59
C LEU A 190 -25.41 -2.07 -8.40
N ILE A 191 -25.63 -2.21 -9.71
CA ILE A 191 -24.65 -2.79 -10.63
C ILE A 191 -24.02 -1.67 -11.46
N GLY A 192 -22.88 -1.15 -10.99
CA GLY A 192 -22.14 -0.05 -11.60
C GLY A 192 -22.88 1.29 -11.52
N ALA A 193 -23.87 1.38 -10.64
CA ALA A 193 -24.73 2.54 -10.45
C ALA A 193 -24.64 3.08 -9.02
N ASP A 194 -24.92 4.37 -8.86
CA ASP A 194 -25.28 4.94 -7.56
C ASP A 194 -26.78 4.70 -7.25
N SER A 195 -27.21 5.03 -6.03
CA SER A 195 -28.60 4.85 -5.59
C SER A 195 -29.62 5.68 -6.38
N ASP A 196 -29.16 6.76 -7.01
CA ASP A 196 -29.97 7.65 -7.85
C ASP A 196 -30.03 7.18 -9.31
N GLY A 197 -29.25 6.16 -9.69
CA GLY A 197 -29.17 5.56 -11.02
C GLY A 197 -28.13 6.22 -11.94
N GLY A 198 -27.31 7.13 -11.42
CA GLY A 198 -26.10 7.59 -12.10
C GLY A 198 -25.08 6.46 -12.21
N ALA A 199 -24.17 6.57 -13.18
CA ALA A 199 -23.04 5.64 -13.25
C ALA A 199 -22.08 5.93 -12.10
N ASP A 200 -21.65 4.88 -11.40
CA ASP A 200 -20.58 4.97 -10.43
C ASP A 200 -19.26 5.43 -11.10
N ALA A 201 -18.32 5.93 -10.31
CA ALA A 201 -16.98 6.31 -10.78
C ALA A 201 -16.28 5.15 -11.52
N PHE A 202 -16.59 3.91 -11.15
CA PHE A 202 -16.11 2.71 -11.81
C PHE A 202 -17.25 1.94 -12.49
N GLY A 203 -17.07 1.63 -13.79
CA GLY A 203 -17.99 0.75 -14.52
C GLY A 203 -17.57 -0.71 -14.45
N ASN A 204 -18.50 -1.63 -14.65
CA ASN A 204 -18.23 -3.08 -14.61
C ASN A 204 -17.93 -3.68 -16.00
N LYS A 205 -17.23 -4.82 -16.01
CA LYS A 205 -16.99 -5.66 -17.18
C LYS A 205 -17.34 -7.11 -16.86
N ILE A 206 -18.31 -7.67 -17.58
CA ILE A 206 -18.78 -9.05 -17.40
C ILE A 206 -18.61 -9.79 -18.73
N GLY A 207 -17.78 -10.83 -18.74
CA GLY A 207 -17.46 -11.62 -19.94
C GLY A 207 -18.61 -12.51 -20.40
N GLY A 208 -19.31 -13.14 -19.45
CA GLY A 208 -20.49 -13.96 -19.68
C GLY A 208 -21.79 -13.16 -19.65
N ASP A 209 -22.82 -13.79 -19.09
CA ASP A 209 -24.15 -13.22 -18.95
C ASP A 209 -24.29 -12.48 -17.61
N LEU A 210 -25.25 -11.54 -17.56
CA LEU A 210 -25.71 -10.91 -16.31
C LEU A 210 -27.17 -11.30 -16.08
N SER A 211 -27.44 -12.02 -14.99
CA SER A 211 -28.79 -12.44 -14.60
C SER A 211 -29.23 -11.70 -13.34
N LEU A 212 -30.33 -10.94 -13.42
CA LEU A 212 -30.90 -10.24 -12.27
C LEU A 212 -32.32 -10.75 -12.07
N THR A 213 -32.54 -11.56 -11.04
CA THR A 213 -33.80 -12.31 -10.89
C THR A 213 -34.43 -12.19 -9.52
N ASP A 214 -35.76 -12.02 -9.47
CA ASP A 214 -36.53 -12.05 -8.23
C ASP A 214 -36.06 -11.05 -7.14
N ASN A 215 -35.42 -9.95 -7.56
CA ASN A 215 -34.95 -8.93 -6.62
C ASN A 215 -36.08 -7.96 -6.27
N THR A 216 -36.32 -7.73 -4.98
CA THR A 216 -37.27 -6.73 -4.47
C THR A 216 -36.52 -5.51 -3.93
N ALA A 217 -35.85 -4.80 -4.83
CA ALA A 217 -34.87 -3.78 -4.48
C ALA A 217 -35.00 -2.53 -5.36
N ASN A 218 -34.34 -1.44 -4.95
CA ASN A 218 -33.92 -0.38 -5.86
C ASN A 218 -32.86 -0.93 -6.82
N LEU A 219 -33.32 -1.66 -7.85
CA LEU A 219 -32.47 -2.34 -8.83
C LEU A 219 -31.99 -1.36 -9.91
N ARG A 220 -30.72 -0.94 -9.82
CA ARG A 220 -30.08 0.00 -10.74
C ARG A 220 -28.91 -0.65 -11.47
N VAL A 221 -28.82 -0.39 -12.77
CA VAL A 221 -27.68 -0.80 -13.59
C VAL A 221 -27.18 0.40 -14.38
N ALA A 222 -25.91 0.75 -14.26
CA ALA A 222 -25.28 1.82 -15.03
C ALA A 222 -23.81 1.49 -15.29
N GLY A 223 -23.19 2.14 -16.28
CA GLY A 223 -21.75 1.98 -16.58
C GLY A 223 -21.28 0.54 -16.84
N THR A 224 -22.18 -0.40 -17.08
CA THR A 224 -21.88 -1.84 -17.07
C THR A 224 -21.85 -2.39 -18.49
N THR A 225 -20.74 -3.04 -18.86
CA THR A 225 -20.62 -3.74 -20.15
C THR A 225 -20.68 -5.24 -19.93
N VAL A 226 -21.68 -5.87 -20.54
CA VAL A 226 -21.89 -7.33 -20.55
C VAL A 226 -21.64 -7.83 -21.96
N TYR A 227 -20.69 -8.74 -22.14
CA TYR A 227 -20.39 -9.27 -23.47
C TYR A 227 -21.39 -10.35 -23.91
N GLY A 228 -21.99 -11.06 -22.95
CA GLY A 228 -23.13 -11.94 -23.15
C GLY A 228 -24.48 -11.22 -23.13
N ALA A 229 -25.50 -11.89 -22.59
CA ALA A 229 -26.85 -11.38 -22.44
C ALA A 229 -27.09 -10.78 -21.05
N ILE A 230 -27.96 -9.79 -20.98
CA ILE A 230 -28.62 -9.39 -19.74
C ILE A 230 -30.00 -10.06 -19.69
N ALA A 231 -30.24 -10.85 -18.65
CA ALA A 231 -31.52 -11.51 -18.39
C ALA A 231 -32.17 -10.93 -17.12
N LEU A 232 -33.42 -10.48 -17.25
CA LEU A 232 -34.20 -9.88 -16.18
C LEU A 232 -35.51 -10.66 -16.00
N SER A 233 -35.78 -11.16 -14.80
CA SER A 233 -37.07 -11.82 -14.52
C SER A 233 -37.49 -11.66 -13.06
N GLY A 234 -38.77 -11.39 -12.81
CA GLY A 234 -39.32 -11.42 -11.44
C GLY A 234 -38.91 -10.26 -10.52
N ASN A 235 -38.16 -9.27 -11.01
CA ASN A 235 -37.78 -8.11 -10.19
C ASN A 235 -38.95 -7.16 -9.94
N ASP A 236 -39.06 -6.62 -8.71
CA ASP A 236 -40.10 -5.65 -8.31
C ASP A 236 -39.52 -4.52 -7.42
N PRO A 237 -39.46 -3.27 -7.91
CA PRO A 237 -39.77 -2.85 -9.28
C PRO A 237 -38.83 -3.49 -10.32
N VAL A 238 -39.21 -3.42 -11.60
CA VAL A 238 -38.33 -3.82 -12.71
C VAL A 238 -37.04 -3.00 -12.69
N ALA A 239 -35.95 -3.57 -13.24
CA ALA A 239 -34.65 -2.92 -13.28
C ALA A 239 -34.73 -1.52 -13.95
N ALA A 240 -34.04 -0.54 -13.38
CA ALA A 240 -33.88 0.79 -13.96
C ALA A 240 -32.45 0.99 -14.46
N PHE A 241 -32.31 1.15 -15.77
CA PHE A 241 -31.02 1.33 -16.43
C PHE A 241 -30.66 2.80 -16.57
N GLY A 242 -29.49 3.16 -16.04
CA GLY A 242 -28.83 4.43 -16.27
C GLY A 242 -27.96 4.44 -17.53
N ALA A 243 -27.17 5.50 -17.67
CA ALA A 243 -26.29 5.68 -18.83
C ALA A 243 -25.10 4.70 -18.84
N GLY A 244 -24.53 4.49 -20.03
CA GLY A 244 -23.25 3.79 -20.19
C GLY A 244 -23.32 2.26 -20.19
N ASN A 245 -24.52 1.68 -20.17
CA ASN A 245 -24.69 0.23 -20.28
C ASN A 245 -24.47 -0.26 -21.71
N ALA A 246 -23.90 -1.47 -21.85
CA ALA A 246 -23.82 -2.18 -23.11
C ALA A 246 -24.00 -3.69 -22.90
N ALA A 247 -24.72 -4.36 -23.81
CA ALA A 247 -25.01 -5.79 -23.72
C ALA A 247 -25.08 -6.45 -25.09
N GLY A 248 -24.66 -7.72 -25.21
CA GLY A 248 -24.83 -8.49 -26.44
C GLY A 248 -26.31 -8.67 -26.81
N SER A 249 -27.15 -8.85 -25.79
CA SER A 249 -28.61 -8.78 -25.90
C SER A 249 -29.24 -8.50 -24.54
N VAL A 250 -30.52 -8.12 -24.52
CA VAL A 250 -31.29 -7.90 -23.29
C VAL A 250 -32.62 -8.62 -23.41
N THR A 251 -33.00 -9.39 -22.40
CA THR A 251 -34.29 -10.07 -22.29
C THR A 251 -34.95 -9.74 -20.95
N GLY A 252 -36.24 -9.42 -20.98
CA GLY A 252 -37.02 -9.01 -19.80
C GLY A 252 -37.35 -7.52 -19.80
N ASP A 253 -38.17 -7.11 -18.84
CA ASP A 253 -38.65 -5.73 -18.73
C ASP A 253 -37.67 -4.87 -17.93
N PHE A 254 -37.41 -3.66 -18.41
CA PHE A 254 -36.62 -2.63 -17.73
C PHE A 254 -37.15 -1.22 -18.07
N THR A 255 -36.72 -0.24 -17.29
CA THR A 255 -36.96 1.19 -17.55
C THR A 255 -35.64 1.92 -17.77
N GLY A 256 -35.68 3.14 -18.31
CA GLY A 256 -34.49 3.97 -18.53
C GLY A 256 -33.84 3.73 -19.89
N ASP A 257 -32.51 3.84 -19.93
CA ASP A 257 -31.75 3.81 -21.19
C ASP A 257 -31.55 2.37 -21.68
N ALA A 258 -31.86 2.13 -22.95
CA ALA A 258 -31.55 0.85 -23.58
C ALA A 258 -30.01 0.67 -23.66
N PRO A 259 -29.46 -0.51 -23.31
CA PRO A 259 -28.04 -0.75 -23.43
C PRO A 259 -27.55 -0.62 -24.87
N GLY A 260 -26.37 -0.05 -25.04
CA GLY A 260 -25.65 -0.05 -26.31
C GLY A 260 -25.13 -1.43 -26.67
N THR A 261 -24.44 -1.52 -27.82
CA THR A 261 -23.74 -2.75 -28.22
C THR A 261 -22.33 -2.75 -27.62
N PRO A 262 -21.87 -3.87 -27.02
CA PRO A 262 -20.50 -3.98 -26.56
C PRO A 262 -19.52 -3.90 -27.74
N PRO A 263 -18.25 -3.48 -27.50
CA PRO A 263 -17.24 -3.46 -28.55
C PRO A 263 -17.11 -4.82 -29.25
N ALA A 264 -17.09 -4.82 -30.59
CA ALA A 264 -16.90 -6.03 -31.39
C ALA A 264 -15.41 -6.39 -31.53
N GLY A 265 -15.09 -7.68 -31.57
CA GLY A 265 -13.74 -8.20 -31.77
C GLY A 265 -13.58 -9.64 -31.27
N ASP A 266 -12.39 -10.20 -31.45
CA ASP A 266 -12.05 -11.55 -30.97
C ASP A 266 -11.71 -11.56 -29.46
N GLN A 267 -11.27 -10.42 -28.92
CA GLN A 267 -10.83 -10.26 -27.54
C GLN A 267 -11.19 -8.88 -27.01
N SER A 268 -11.41 -8.82 -25.70
CA SER A 268 -11.62 -7.59 -24.95
C SER A 268 -10.62 -7.50 -23.81
N ILE A 269 -10.16 -6.29 -23.51
CA ILE A 269 -9.18 -6.00 -22.47
C ILE A 269 -9.86 -5.07 -21.46
N ALA A 270 -9.78 -5.43 -20.19
CA ALA A 270 -10.32 -4.67 -19.08
C ALA A 270 -9.24 -4.47 -18.00
N VAL A 271 -9.23 -3.29 -17.40
CA VAL A 271 -8.41 -2.95 -16.24
C VAL A 271 -9.17 -1.94 -15.41
N THR A 272 -9.19 -2.14 -14.10
CA THR A 272 -9.72 -1.16 -13.15
C THR A 272 -8.52 -0.43 -12.57
N VAL A 273 -8.53 0.90 -12.67
CA VAL A 273 -7.45 1.75 -12.16
C VAL A 273 -8.00 2.53 -10.97
N PRO A 274 -7.50 2.29 -9.75
CA PRO A 274 -7.97 3.02 -8.56
C PRO A 274 -7.47 4.46 -8.57
N GLU A 275 -8.00 5.27 -7.65
CA GLU A 275 -7.45 6.59 -7.38
C GLU A 275 -6.03 6.46 -6.82
N GLN A 276 -5.16 7.41 -7.16
CA GLN A 276 -3.83 7.46 -6.59
C GLN A 276 -3.91 7.72 -5.09
N ALA A 277 -3.32 6.85 -4.27
CA ALA A 277 -3.17 7.10 -2.84
C ALA A 277 -2.43 8.43 -2.60
N ALA A 278 -2.86 9.17 -1.56
CA ALA A 278 -2.32 10.49 -1.24
C ALA A 278 -0.79 10.50 -1.07
N GLY A 279 -0.22 9.40 -0.58
CA GLY A 279 1.21 9.22 -0.34
C GLY A 279 1.79 10.10 0.77
N GLU A 280 3.09 9.97 1.01
CA GLU A 280 3.82 10.72 2.03
C GLU A 280 5.23 11.13 1.59
N LEU A 281 5.78 12.11 2.30
CA LEU A 281 7.20 12.46 2.26
C LEU A 281 7.86 11.89 3.52
N SER A 282 8.81 10.97 3.34
CA SER A 282 9.60 10.40 4.43
C SER A 282 11.09 10.65 4.21
N TRP A 283 11.87 10.63 5.29
CA TRP A 283 13.32 10.73 5.23
C TRP A 283 14.00 9.93 6.33
N SER A 284 15.22 9.46 6.07
CA SER A 284 16.02 8.68 7.01
C SER A 284 17.52 8.86 6.76
N LEU A 285 18.35 8.55 7.77
CA LEU A 285 19.80 8.49 7.63
C LEU A 285 20.21 7.10 7.13
N GLU A 286 21.09 7.03 6.13
CA GLU A 286 21.58 5.77 5.55
C GLU A 286 22.72 5.13 6.39
N GLY A 287 23.21 5.82 7.42
CA GLY A 287 24.32 5.36 8.26
C GLY A 287 23.87 4.50 9.44
N THR A 288 24.75 3.59 9.89
CA THR A 288 24.57 2.83 11.14
C THR A 288 24.88 3.65 12.39
N SER A 289 25.34 4.89 12.23
CA SER A 289 25.64 5.86 13.28
C SER A 289 25.25 7.25 12.79
N ASP A 290 24.82 8.09 13.73
CA ASP A 290 24.55 9.51 13.57
C ASP A 290 25.81 10.39 13.71
N LEU A 291 26.97 9.80 14.00
CA LEU A 291 28.23 10.52 14.16
C LEU A 291 28.79 10.94 12.80
N VAL A 292 28.92 12.24 12.62
CA VAL A 292 29.74 12.84 11.55
C VAL A 292 31.16 13.04 12.06
N ASP A 293 32.12 12.35 11.44
CA ASP A 293 33.53 12.42 11.80
C ASP A 293 34.30 13.32 10.82
N LEU A 294 34.81 14.45 11.32
CA LEU A 294 35.70 15.35 10.56
C LEU A 294 37.20 15.03 10.77
N GLY A 295 37.50 14.02 11.59
CA GLY A 295 38.86 13.63 11.94
C GLY A 295 39.57 14.64 12.85
N VAL A 296 40.89 14.74 12.67
CA VAL A 296 41.76 15.65 13.43
C VAL A 296 42.12 16.83 12.55
N ALA A 297 41.83 18.05 13.03
CA ALA A 297 42.14 19.25 12.28
C ALA A 297 43.66 19.41 12.07
N THR A 298 44.03 19.81 10.87
CA THR A 298 45.41 20.07 10.45
C THR A 298 45.70 21.56 10.50
N GLU A 299 46.89 21.95 10.96
CA GLU A 299 47.30 23.36 10.99
C GLU A 299 47.72 23.79 9.58
N GLU A 300 47.01 24.76 9.03
CA GLU A 300 47.38 25.51 7.85
C GLU A 300 48.02 26.86 8.25
N LEU A 301 48.36 27.71 7.28
CA LEU A 301 49.09 28.96 7.56
C LEU A 301 48.36 29.90 8.53
N ASP A 302 47.03 30.00 8.43
CA ASP A 302 46.21 30.97 9.15
C ASP A 302 44.94 30.38 9.80
N TYR A 303 44.71 29.07 9.69
CA TYR A 303 43.59 28.35 10.28
C TYR A 303 43.90 26.87 10.54
N PHE A 304 43.05 26.19 11.31
CA PHE A 304 42.99 24.73 11.36
C PHE A 304 41.90 24.22 10.40
N LEU A 305 42.22 23.21 9.59
CA LEU A 305 41.31 22.58 8.62
C LEU A 305 40.90 21.18 9.06
N ALA A 306 39.59 20.90 9.07
CA ALA A 306 39.04 19.55 9.17
C ALA A 306 37.96 19.36 8.10
N GLU A 307 37.94 18.18 7.48
CA GLU A 307 37.02 17.84 6.39
C GLU A 307 36.34 16.51 6.69
N GLY A 308 35.12 16.34 6.18
CA GLY A 308 34.37 15.10 6.25
C GLY A 308 33.10 15.20 5.42
N SER A 309 32.17 14.27 5.58
CA SER A 309 30.88 14.33 4.89
C SER A 309 29.77 13.99 5.87
N ILE A 310 28.59 14.57 5.68
CA ILE A 310 27.43 14.18 6.51
C ILE A 310 27.07 12.71 6.25
N VAL A 311 26.37 12.11 7.20
CA VAL A 311 25.69 10.84 6.96
C VAL A 311 24.64 11.07 5.86
N PRO A 312 24.66 10.31 4.74
CA PRO A 312 23.70 10.50 3.67
C PRO A 312 22.25 10.36 4.15
N ILE A 313 21.37 11.16 3.56
CA ILE A 313 19.95 11.17 3.89
C ILE A 313 19.16 10.68 2.69
N ARG A 314 18.38 9.62 2.88
CA ARG A 314 17.39 9.19 1.90
C ARG A 314 16.11 9.99 2.12
N VAL A 315 15.62 10.61 1.05
CA VAL A 315 14.32 11.29 0.99
C VAL A 315 13.45 10.53 0.00
N GLN A 316 12.27 10.12 0.43
CA GLN A 316 11.31 9.42 -0.41
C GLN A 316 10.01 10.23 -0.45
N ASP A 317 9.64 10.70 -1.65
CA ASP A 317 8.36 11.38 -1.86
C ASP A 317 7.45 10.51 -2.73
N THR A 318 6.34 10.11 -2.13
CA THR A 318 5.29 9.33 -2.77
C THR A 318 3.99 10.11 -2.91
N ARG A 319 3.98 11.41 -2.61
CA ARG A 319 2.73 12.20 -2.55
C ARG A 319 2.10 12.39 -3.93
N ALA A 320 0.77 12.29 -3.96
CA ALA A 320 -0.01 12.58 -5.16
C ALA A 320 0.13 14.06 -5.56
N GLY A 321 0.18 14.32 -6.87
CA GLY A 321 0.37 15.67 -7.40
C GLY A 321 1.79 16.24 -7.30
N ASN A 322 2.75 15.47 -6.80
CA ASN A 322 4.19 15.79 -6.73
C ASN A 322 4.46 17.22 -6.17
N PRO A 323 3.96 17.57 -4.98
CA PRO A 323 4.20 18.89 -4.37
C PRO A 323 5.70 19.11 -4.07
N ALA A 324 6.16 20.35 -4.05
CA ALA A 324 7.55 20.66 -3.72
C ALA A 324 7.95 20.17 -2.30
N TRP A 325 9.23 19.93 -2.08
CA TRP A 325 9.80 19.66 -0.75
C TRP A 325 11.20 20.25 -0.61
N SER A 326 11.65 20.42 0.63
CA SER A 326 13.04 20.77 0.93
C SER A 326 13.54 20.15 2.23
N VAL A 327 14.82 19.81 2.27
CA VAL A 327 15.55 19.43 3.48
C VAL A 327 16.55 20.54 3.77
N THR A 328 16.53 21.05 4.99
CA THR A 328 17.43 22.08 5.48
C THR A 328 18.25 21.54 6.66
N ALA A 329 19.43 22.12 6.87
CA ALA A 329 20.26 21.85 8.05
C ALA A 329 20.76 23.13 8.71
N GLN A 330 20.93 23.08 10.02
CA GLN A 330 21.63 24.09 10.82
C GLN A 330 22.47 23.37 11.87
N VAL A 331 23.62 23.94 12.24
CA VAL A 331 24.54 23.32 13.20
C VAL A 331 24.62 24.19 14.45
N SER A 332 24.49 23.58 15.63
CA SER A 332 24.74 24.27 16.91
C SER A 332 26.19 24.71 17.01
N ASP A 333 26.51 25.68 17.86
CA ASP A 333 27.91 25.97 18.14
C ASP A 333 28.66 24.74 18.66
N PHE A 334 29.92 24.62 18.27
CA PHE A 334 30.83 23.59 18.72
C PHE A 334 31.23 23.85 20.17
N THR A 335 31.26 22.80 21.00
CA THR A 335 31.61 22.91 22.42
C THR A 335 32.67 21.90 22.83
N ALA A 336 33.60 22.33 23.69
CA ALA A 336 34.62 21.48 24.29
C ALA A 336 35.07 22.05 25.66
N GLY A 337 34.92 21.30 26.75
CA GLY A 337 35.48 21.70 28.05
C GLY A 337 35.06 23.09 28.55
N GLY A 338 33.84 23.54 28.23
CA GLY A 338 33.32 24.88 28.57
C GLY A 338 33.71 25.99 27.60
N GLN A 339 34.51 25.69 26.56
CA GLN A 339 34.75 26.58 25.42
C GLN A 339 33.67 26.40 24.36
N THR A 340 33.36 27.47 23.65
CA THR A 340 32.40 27.49 22.54
C THR A 340 33.06 28.10 21.31
N VAL A 341 32.85 27.46 20.16
CA VAL A 341 33.30 27.94 18.86
C VAL A 341 32.09 27.96 17.93
N SER A 342 31.87 29.09 17.26
CA SER A 342 30.66 29.23 16.45
C SER A 342 30.66 28.26 15.26
N SER A 343 29.51 27.65 14.98
CA SER A 343 29.32 26.82 13.78
C SER A 343 29.37 27.62 12.47
N LYS A 344 29.52 28.94 12.52
CA LYS A 344 29.76 29.76 11.33
C LYS A 344 31.03 29.33 10.58
N TYR A 345 31.99 28.73 11.28
CA TYR A 345 33.24 28.27 10.70
C TYR A 345 33.11 26.95 9.92
N LEU A 346 31.95 26.30 9.98
CA LEU A 346 31.63 25.13 9.18
C LEU A 346 30.93 25.57 7.89
N GLY A 347 31.57 25.31 6.75
CA GLY A 347 30.97 25.35 5.43
C GLY A 347 30.59 23.96 4.95
N TRP A 348 29.88 23.90 3.84
CA TRP A 348 29.56 22.64 3.18
C TRP A 348 29.34 22.78 1.67
N MET A 349 29.35 21.65 0.97
CA MET A 349 28.98 21.52 -0.44
C MET A 349 27.93 20.42 -0.57
N PRO A 350 26.62 20.77 -0.62
CA PRO A 350 25.56 19.80 -0.83
C PRO A 350 25.68 19.07 -2.16
N GLU A 351 25.24 17.82 -2.18
CA GLU A 351 25.25 16.96 -3.36
C GLU A 351 24.07 15.97 -3.36
N VAL A 352 23.78 15.42 -4.54
CA VAL A 352 22.81 14.33 -4.73
C VAL A 352 23.56 13.09 -5.19
N LEU A 353 23.51 12.04 -4.38
CA LEU A 353 24.22 10.77 -4.56
C LEU A 353 23.41 9.78 -5.41
N GLU A 354 22.09 9.72 -5.17
CA GLU A 354 21.11 8.95 -5.95
C GLU A 354 19.91 9.87 -6.26
N ASN A 355 19.36 9.82 -7.48
CA ASN A 355 18.42 10.84 -7.91
C ASN A 355 17.24 10.32 -8.75
N GLU A 356 16.50 9.36 -8.23
CA GLU A 356 15.25 8.92 -8.88
C GLU A 356 14.11 9.93 -8.62
N GLY A 357 14.18 10.68 -7.51
CA GLY A 357 13.19 11.69 -7.10
C GLY A 357 13.39 13.10 -7.68
N SER A 358 14.30 13.29 -8.64
CA SER A 358 14.64 14.61 -9.21
C SER A 358 15.01 15.70 -8.17
N ALA A 359 15.65 15.29 -7.08
CA ALA A 359 16.23 16.21 -6.12
C ALA A 359 17.32 17.08 -6.74
N VAL A 360 17.45 18.30 -6.23
CA VAL A 360 18.47 19.28 -6.56
C VAL A 360 19.23 19.61 -5.28
N ALA A 361 20.56 19.55 -5.34
CA ALA A 361 21.42 19.97 -4.24
C ALA A 361 21.30 21.47 -3.96
N GLY A 362 21.37 21.84 -2.69
CA GLY A 362 21.46 23.22 -2.26
C GLY A 362 22.75 23.90 -2.72
N ALA A 363 22.80 25.22 -2.57
CA ALA A 363 24.02 25.98 -2.89
C ALA A 363 25.15 25.63 -1.91
N ALA A 364 26.38 25.56 -2.43
CA ALA A 364 27.57 25.49 -1.59
C ALA A 364 27.65 26.71 -0.67
N VAL A 365 28.00 26.47 0.60
CA VAL A 365 28.12 27.50 1.63
C VAL A 365 29.55 27.49 2.13
N PRO A 366 30.33 28.57 1.93
CA PRO A 366 31.70 28.61 2.41
C PRO A 366 31.75 28.67 3.93
N SER A 367 32.91 28.33 4.49
CA SER A 367 33.21 28.63 5.90
C SER A 367 33.15 30.14 6.15
N GLY A 368 32.60 30.53 7.30
CA GLY A 368 32.64 31.90 7.81
C GLY A 368 34.02 32.40 8.22
N PHE A 369 35.06 31.55 8.16
CA PHE A 369 36.45 32.01 8.15
C PHE A 369 36.74 32.81 6.87
N ASP A 370 36.25 32.32 5.73
CA ASP A 370 36.40 32.96 4.42
C ASP A 370 35.34 34.04 4.21
N SER A 371 34.06 33.71 4.41
CA SER A 371 32.94 34.66 4.31
C SER A 371 31.60 34.10 4.84
N GLY A 372 30.72 34.98 5.30
CA GLY A 372 29.34 34.64 5.65
C GLY A 372 29.19 33.92 7.00
N ASP A 373 28.05 33.27 7.18
CA ASP A 373 27.64 32.68 8.46
C ASP A 373 27.76 31.14 8.51
N GLY A 374 28.38 30.51 7.51
CA GLY A 374 28.48 29.04 7.41
C GLY A 374 27.14 28.34 7.68
N LEU A 375 27.19 27.31 8.52
CA LEU A 375 26.03 26.55 9.01
C LEU A 375 25.47 27.02 10.36
N SER A 376 25.86 28.22 10.85
CA SER A 376 25.27 28.80 12.07
C SER A 376 23.83 29.28 11.91
N VAL A 377 23.33 29.32 10.67
CA VAL A 377 21.94 29.56 10.31
C VAL A 377 21.49 28.47 9.35
N ALA A 378 20.18 28.27 9.21
CA ALA A 378 19.64 27.23 8.34
C ALA A 378 20.06 27.41 6.87
N ARG A 379 20.46 26.31 6.24
CA ARG A 379 20.82 26.20 4.82
C ARG A 379 20.08 25.04 4.17
N THR A 380 19.70 25.20 2.91
CA THR A 380 19.11 24.10 2.14
C THR A 380 20.19 23.07 1.82
N LEU A 381 19.93 21.82 2.19
CA LEU A 381 20.72 20.66 1.76
C LEU A 381 20.27 20.22 0.37
N ALA A 382 18.97 20.03 0.20
CA ALA A 382 18.38 19.63 -1.07
C ALA A 382 16.90 20.01 -1.14
N SER A 383 16.36 20.05 -2.35
CA SER A 383 14.94 20.29 -2.60
C SER A 383 14.50 19.65 -3.91
N ALA A 384 13.19 19.46 -4.07
CA ALA A 384 12.60 19.21 -5.38
C ALA A 384 11.40 20.14 -5.59
N ASP A 385 11.26 20.65 -6.81
CA ASP A 385 10.16 21.54 -7.18
C ASP A 385 8.84 20.77 -7.38
N THR A 386 7.73 21.50 -7.46
CA THR A 386 6.45 20.90 -7.86
C THR A 386 6.57 20.24 -9.23
N GLY A 387 6.05 19.02 -9.37
CA GLY A 387 6.14 18.23 -10.59
C GLY A 387 7.43 17.42 -10.73
N HIS A 388 8.26 17.36 -9.68
CA HIS A 388 9.40 16.43 -9.61
C HIS A 388 8.96 14.97 -9.79
N ALA A 389 9.91 14.09 -10.13
CA ALA A 389 9.61 12.66 -10.25
C ALA A 389 9.30 12.07 -8.86
N ARG A 390 8.19 11.34 -8.75
CA ARG A 390 7.89 10.54 -7.56
C ARG A 390 8.96 9.46 -7.40
N GLY A 391 9.58 9.34 -6.23
CA GLY A 391 10.67 8.39 -6.02
C GLY A 391 11.57 8.75 -4.84
N ALA A 392 12.70 8.04 -4.76
CA ALA A 392 13.70 8.24 -3.73
C ALA A 392 14.91 9.02 -4.27
N SER A 393 15.49 9.87 -3.43
CA SER A 393 16.80 10.48 -3.67
C SER A 393 17.66 10.33 -2.43
N VAL A 394 18.97 10.13 -2.60
CA VAL A 394 19.93 10.17 -1.50
C VAL A 394 20.75 11.43 -1.65
N VAL A 395 20.76 12.25 -0.60
CA VAL A 395 21.42 13.55 -0.58
C VAL A 395 22.50 13.56 0.49
N GLY A 396 23.58 14.28 0.21
CA GLY A 396 24.77 14.38 1.04
C GLY A 396 25.34 15.79 1.03
N ALA A 397 26.43 15.99 1.75
CA ALA A 397 27.23 17.19 1.70
C ALA A 397 28.63 16.90 2.22
N ASP A 398 29.63 17.40 1.50
CA ASP A 398 30.99 17.52 2.01
C ASP A 398 31.06 18.71 2.98
N LEU A 399 31.76 18.55 4.09
CA LEU A 399 31.91 19.51 5.17
C LEU A 399 33.34 20.04 5.20
N GLU A 400 33.48 21.34 5.39
CA GLU A 400 34.78 22.01 5.53
C GLU A 400 34.74 22.92 6.77
N LEU A 401 35.51 22.57 7.80
CA LEU A 401 35.64 23.34 9.03
C LEU A 401 36.98 24.09 9.05
N LYS A 402 36.93 25.43 9.05
CA LYS A 402 38.11 26.30 9.17
C LYS A 402 38.08 27.09 10.46
N LEU A 403 38.92 26.71 11.41
CA LEU A 403 38.97 27.34 12.73
C LEU A 403 40.13 28.34 12.84
N PRO A 404 39.94 29.51 13.47
CA PRO A 404 41.06 30.39 13.81
C PRO A 404 42.16 29.69 14.62
N LEU A 405 43.43 30.06 14.40
CA LEU A 405 44.58 29.47 15.10
C LEU A 405 44.60 29.72 16.63
N ASP A 406 43.81 30.68 17.13
CA ASP A 406 43.63 30.93 18.56
C ASP A 406 42.55 30.06 19.21
N THR A 407 41.92 29.15 18.45
CA THR A 407 40.95 28.18 18.97
C THR A 407 41.62 27.27 20.02
N PRO A 408 41.08 27.18 21.25
CA PRO A 408 41.69 26.33 22.28
C PRO A 408 41.71 24.85 21.88
N GLN A 409 42.77 24.13 22.26
CA GLN A 409 42.87 22.69 22.04
C GLN A 409 41.72 21.94 22.75
N GLY A 410 41.05 21.04 22.03
CA GLY A 410 40.02 20.16 22.58
C GLY A 410 39.33 19.32 21.52
N THR A 411 38.54 18.35 21.95
CA THR A 411 37.61 17.62 21.08
C THR A 411 36.28 18.36 21.11
N TYR A 412 35.94 19.01 20.01
CA TYR A 412 34.72 19.80 19.88
C TYR A 412 33.60 18.97 19.26
N SER A 413 32.40 19.10 19.82
CA SER A 413 31.19 18.48 19.29
C SER A 413 30.10 19.52 19.03
N ALA A 414 29.32 19.30 17.99
CA ALA A 414 28.12 20.07 17.65
C ALA A 414 27.00 19.12 17.22
N THR A 415 25.77 19.62 17.20
CA THR A 415 24.60 18.88 16.71
C THR A 415 24.15 19.49 15.39
N ILE A 416 23.97 18.64 14.37
CA ILE A 416 23.30 19.00 13.13
C ILE A 416 21.81 18.77 13.31
N THR A 417 21.00 19.81 13.13
CA THR A 417 19.54 19.72 13.11
C THR A 417 19.08 19.71 11.66
N LEU A 418 18.45 18.61 11.24
CA LEU A 418 17.80 18.48 9.94
C LEU A 418 16.32 18.86 10.06
N THR A 419 15.77 19.54 9.06
CA THR A 419 14.34 19.87 8.99
C THR A 419 13.83 19.68 7.57
N ALA A 420 12.85 18.81 7.41
CA ALA A 420 12.12 18.62 6.17
C ALA A 420 10.86 19.49 6.15
N LEU A 421 10.62 20.15 5.02
CA LEU A 421 9.40 20.91 4.74
C LEU A 421 8.70 20.27 3.54
N SER A 422 7.40 20.04 3.70
CA SER A 422 6.53 19.30 2.78
C SER A 422 5.39 20.17 2.27
#